data_AF-A0A3S9PPM7-F1
#
_entry.id   AF-A0A3S9PPM7-F1
#
_cell.length_a   1.000
_cell.length_b   1.000
_cell.length_c   1.000
_cell.angle_alpha   90.00
_cell.angle_beta   90.00
_cell.angle_gamma   90.00
#
_symmetry.space_group_name_H-M   'P 1'
#
loop_
_entity.id
_entity.type
_entity.pdbx_description
1 polymer ?
#
loop_
_entity_poly.entity_id
_entity_poly.type
_entity_poly.pdbx_seq_one_letter_code
_entity_poly.pdbx_strand_id
1 'polypeptide(L)'
;MPALPTPDLEIRDSVRAFALSLPGAFEDFPWDESAVVKVNRKIFVFLGAEGDTASPGIGLKLMDEASHGHALTVPGAAPMRYGLGRSGWVTIPPTGTDVTVELLRDWVEESYRTIAPKRLVARLDAD
;
A
#
# COMPACT_ATOMS: atom_id res chain seq x y z
N MET A 1 -1.62 30.16 -7.80
CA MET A 1 -2.79 29.27 -7.63
C MET A 1 -2.25 28.02 -6.96
N PRO A 2 -2.67 27.63 -5.75
CA PRO A 2 -2.30 26.32 -5.24
C PRO A 2 -2.93 25.30 -6.17
N ALA A 3 -2.13 24.35 -6.67
CA ALA A 3 -2.65 23.22 -7.42
C ALA A 3 -3.75 22.58 -6.58
N LEU A 4 -4.91 22.34 -7.18
CA LEU A 4 -5.97 21.57 -6.52
C LEU A 4 -5.32 20.27 -6.00
N PRO A 5 -5.59 19.85 -4.75
CA PRO A 5 -5.12 18.55 -4.30
C PRO A 5 -5.62 17.53 -5.31
N THR A 6 -4.69 16.88 -5.99
CA THR A 6 -5.08 15.85 -6.93
C THR A 6 -5.71 14.70 -6.13
N PRO A 7 -6.77 14.05 -6.66
CA PRO A 7 -7.49 13.00 -5.93
C PRO A 7 -6.58 11.83 -5.50
N ASP A 8 -5.44 11.64 -6.18
CA ASP A 8 -4.40 10.69 -5.75
C ASP A 8 -3.82 10.98 -4.37
N LEU A 9 -3.69 12.25 -3.97
CA LEU A 9 -3.11 12.61 -2.68
C LEU A 9 -4.07 12.27 -1.53
N GLU A 10 -5.37 12.50 -1.71
CA GLU A 10 -6.39 12.18 -0.70
C GLU A 10 -6.52 10.67 -0.49
N ILE A 11 -6.43 9.88 -1.57
CA ILE A 11 -6.43 8.42 -1.51
C ILE A 11 -5.17 7.94 -0.77
N ARG A 12 -4.00 8.48 -1.12
CA ARG A 12 -2.74 8.14 -0.45
C ARG A 12 -2.79 8.47 1.04
N ASP A 13 -3.26 9.65 1.41
CA ASP A 13 -3.36 10.06 2.81
C ASP A 13 -4.36 9.19 3.58
N SER A 14 -5.50 8.85 2.97
CA SER A 14 -6.47 7.93 3.56
C SER A 14 -5.90 6.53 3.78
N VAL A 15 -5.14 6.00 2.82
CA VAL A 15 -4.46 4.70 2.93
C VAL A 15 -3.35 4.75 3.98
N ARG A 16 -2.56 5.82 4.00
CA ARG A 16 -1.53 6.07 5.00
C ARG A 16 -2.11 6.12 6.40
N ALA A 17 -3.17 6.91 6.61
CA ALA A 17 -3.85 7.03 7.89
C ALA A 17 -4.39 5.67 8.38
N PHE A 18 -4.99 4.88 7.48
CA PHE A 18 -5.44 3.53 7.80
C PHE A 18 -4.27 2.60 8.15
N ALA A 19 -3.20 2.61 7.35
CA ALA A 19 -2.03 1.80 7.60
C ALA A 19 -1.36 2.14 8.93
N LEU A 20 -1.31 3.42 9.31
CA LEU A 20 -0.81 3.91 10.60
C LEU A 20 -1.72 3.57 11.78
N SER A 21 -3.02 3.38 11.54
CA SER A 21 -3.96 2.90 12.55
C SER A 21 -3.69 1.44 12.95
N LEU A 22 -2.93 0.68 12.16
CA LEU A 22 -2.67 -0.72 12.43
C LEU A 22 -1.67 -0.91 13.58
N PRO A 23 -1.83 -1.97 14.40
CA PRO A 23 -1.09 -2.14 15.63
C PRO A 23 0.42 -2.32 15.42
N GLY A 24 1.21 -1.28 15.67
CA GLY A 24 2.68 -1.33 15.53
C GLY A 24 3.17 -1.04 14.11
N ALA A 25 2.29 -0.49 13.28
CA ALA A 25 2.65 0.19 12.06
C ALA A 25 3.23 1.58 12.38
N PHE A 26 4.22 1.99 11.60
CA PHE A 26 4.82 3.32 11.63
C PHE A 26 5.26 3.68 10.23
N GLU A 27 5.26 4.98 9.92
CA GLU A 27 5.80 5.48 8.67
C GLU A 27 7.30 5.68 8.77
N ASP A 28 7.99 5.43 7.66
CA ASP A 28 9.43 5.61 7.52
C ASP A 28 9.76 6.09 6.08
N PHE A 29 10.89 6.77 5.93
CA PHE A 29 11.35 7.34 4.66
C PHE A 29 12.76 6.81 4.33
N PRO A 30 12.88 5.55 3.87
CA PRO A 30 14.17 4.93 3.58
C PRO A 30 14.90 5.56 2.38
N TRP A 31 14.16 6.23 1.49
CA TRP A 31 14.68 7.05 0.40
C TRP A 31 13.95 8.38 0.53
N ASP A 32 14.65 9.50 0.77
CA ASP A 32 14.12 10.82 1.18
C ASP A 32 12.72 11.18 0.67
N GLU A 33 12.43 10.88 -0.59
CA GLU A 33 11.19 11.28 -1.25
C GLU A 33 10.09 10.19 -1.22
N SER A 34 10.41 8.94 -0.86
CA SER A 34 9.50 7.79 -0.88
C SER A 34 8.99 7.41 0.52
N ALA A 35 7.71 7.69 0.78
CA ALA A 35 7.05 7.27 2.00
C ALA A 35 6.77 5.76 2.00
N VAL A 36 7.09 5.06 3.09
CA VAL A 36 6.72 3.65 3.29
C VAL A 36 6.17 3.42 4.69
N VAL A 37 5.26 2.46 4.82
CA VAL A 37 4.74 2.04 6.13
C VAL A 37 5.36 0.70 6.50
N LYS A 38 5.94 0.67 7.70
CA LYS A 38 6.62 -0.47 8.28
C LYS A 38 5.86 -0.97 9.48
N VAL A 39 5.83 -2.28 9.66
CA VAL A 39 5.41 -2.93 10.90
C VAL A 39 6.64 -3.58 11.53
N ASN A 40 6.96 -3.14 12.75
CA ASN A 40 8.13 -3.58 13.52
C ASN A 40 9.49 -3.27 12.84
N ARG A 41 9.89 -4.04 11.81
CA ARG A 41 11.09 -3.84 10.98
C ARG A 41 10.88 -4.20 9.51
N LYS A 42 9.64 -4.47 9.09
CA LYS A 42 9.31 -4.93 7.73
C LYS A 42 8.36 -3.95 7.06
N ILE A 43 8.62 -3.61 5.82
CA ILE A 43 7.74 -2.77 5.00
C ILE A 43 6.55 -3.62 4.54
N PHE A 44 5.34 -3.09 4.70
CA PHE A 44 4.11 -3.73 4.19
C PHE A 44 3.30 -2.82 3.27
N VAL A 45 3.53 -1.50 3.30
CA VAL A 45 2.97 -0.56 2.31
C VAL A 45 4.09 0.32 1.78
N PHE A 46 4.17 0.47 0.46
CA PHE A 46 4.93 1.53 -0.18
C PHE A 46 3.92 2.58 -0.63
N LEU A 47 4.03 3.82 -0.16
CA LEU A 47 3.16 4.92 -0.59
C LEU A 47 3.75 5.66 -1.80
N GLY A 48 5.04 5.47 -2.08
CA GLY A 48 5.75 6.12 -3.18
C GLY A 48 6.07 7.58 -2.88
N ALA A 49 6.70 8.26 -3.84
CA ALA A 49 7.05 9.67 -3.73
C ALA A 49 5.98 10.57 -4.37
N GLU A 50 5.75 11.74 -3.76
CA GLU A 50 4.96 12.81 -4.36
C GLU A 50 5.79 13.45 -5.49
N GLY A 51 5.40 13.23 -6.74
CA GLY A 51 6.09 13.80 -7.92
C GLY A 51 6.96 12.82 -8.72
N ASP A 52 7.22 11.60 -8.22
CA ASP A 52 7.92 10.60 -9.03
C ASP A 52 6.98 9.98 -10.07
N THR A 53 7.18 10.38 -11.32
CA THR A 53 6.38 9.93 -12.47
C THR A 53 6.68 8.47 -12.84
N ALA A 54 7.73 7.87 -12.28
CA ALA A 54 8.16 6.51 -12.59
C ALA A 54 7.55 5.46 -11.63
N SER A 55 7.12 5.84 -10.43
CA SER A 55 6.43 4.95 -9.47
C SER A 55 5.39 5.68 -8.59
N PRO A 56 4.36 6.31 -9.17
CA PRO A 56 3.33 7.02 -8.41
C PRO A 56 2.32 6.08 -7.71
N GLY A 57 2.58 4.77 -7.64
CA GLY A 57 1.64 3.77 -7.14
C GLY A 57 1.88 3.35 -5.69
N ILE A 58 0.80 2.95 -5.02
CA ILE A 58 0.83 2.31 -3.71
C ILE A 58 1.25 0.85 -3.90
N GLY A 59 2.40 0.47 -3.37
CA GLY A 59 2.91 -0.90 -3.37
C GLY A 59 2.38 -1.71 -2.20
N LEU A 60 1.65 -2.79 -2.48
CA LEU A 60 1.07 -3.68 -1.48
C LEU A 60 1.49 -5.11 -1.78
N LYS A 61 1.59 -5.93 -0.73
CA LYS A 61 1.88 -7.34 -0.88
C LYS A 61 0.59 -8.13 -0.81
N LEU A 62 0.13 -8.58 -1.97
CA LEU A 62 -1.05 -9.42 -2.11
C LEU A 62 -0.62 -10.86 -2.36
N MET A 63 -0.79 -11.70 -1.35
CA MET A 63 -0.52 -13.13 -1.41
C MET A 63 -1.76 -13.93 -1.77
N ASP A 64 -2.95 -13.38 -1.52
CA ASP A 64 -4.20 -14.00 -1.92
C ASP A 64 -4.36 -13.94 -3.45
N GLU A 65 -4.70 -15.08 -4.07
CA GLU A 65 -4.83 -15.15 -5.53
C GLU A 65 -6.00 -14.30 -6.05
N ALA A 66 -7.07 -14.15 -5.27
CA ALA A 66 -8.21 -13.33 -5.67
C ALA A 66 -7.86 -11.83 -5.60
N SER A 67 -7.24 -11.39 -4.50
CA SER A 67 -6.78 -10.01 -4.36
C SER A 67 -5.69 -9.66 -5.39
N HIS A 68 -4.72 -10.56 -5.58
CA HIS A 68 -3.65 -10.37 -6.57
C HIS A 68 -4.20 -10.31 -8.00
N GLY A 69 -5.14 -11.20 -8.33
CA GLY A 69 -5.83 -11.19 -9.62
C GLY A 69 -6.58 -9.87 -9.85
N HIS A 70 -7.35 -9.41 -8.86
CA HIS A 70 -8.10 -8.16 -8.94
C HIS A 70 -7.16 -6.93 -9.03
N ALA A 71 -6.09 -6.91 -8.23
CA ALA A 71 -5.07 -5.87 -8.33
C ALA A 71 -4.47 -5.78 -9.74
N LEU A 72 -4.23 -6.92 -10.40
CA LEU A 72 -3.71 -6.94 -11.78
C LEU A 72 -4.74 -6.55 -12.84
N THR A 73 -6.05 -6.60 -12.53
CA THR A 73 -7.07 -6.07 -13.45
C THR A 73 -7.18 -4.55 -13.39
N VAL A 74 -6.64 -3.91 -12.35
CA VAL A 74 -6.67 -2.44 -12.24
C VAL A 74 -5.84 -1.81 -13.36
N PRO A 75 -6.41 -0.85 -14.10
CA PRO A 75 -5.68 -0.15 -15.16
C PRO A 75 -4.48 0.62 -14.59
N GLY A 76 -3.28 0.25 -15.05
CA GLY A 76 -2.02 0.83 -14.60
C GLY A 76 -1.40 0.15 -13.38
N ALA A 77 -2.08 -0.83 -12.78
CA ALA A 77 -1.44 -1.70 -11.80
C ALA A 77 -0.44 -2.63 -12.47
N ALA A 78 0.69 -2.84 -11.82
CA ALA A 78 1.75 -3.69 -12.32
C ALA A 78 2.42 -4.46 -11.19
N PRO A 79 2.84 -5.71 -11.42
CA PRO A 79 3.69 -6.42 -10.47
C PRO A 79 5.01 -5.66 -10.31
N MET A 80 5.47 -5.55 -9.07
CA MET A 80 6.66 -4.78 -8.76
C MET A 80 7.89 -5.41 -9.43
N ARG A 81 8.77 -4.57 -9.99
CA ARG A 81 9.98 -4.99 -10.70
C ARG A 81 11.01 -5.59 -9.73
N TYR A 82 12.16 -6.06 -10.24
CA TYR A 82 13.23 -6.69 -9.45
C TYR A 82 12.84 -8.00 -8.73
N GLY A 83 11.87 -8.76 -9.26
CA GLY A 83 11.48 -10.06 -8.71
C GLY A 83 10.54 -9.98 -7.50
N LEU A 84 10.20 -8.77 -7.04
CA LEU A 84 9.23 -8.54 -5.97
C LEU A 84 7.82 -8.98 -6.38
N GLY A 85 7.45 -8.85 -7.65
CA GLY A 85 6.20 -9.38 -8.19
C GLY A 85 6.00 -10.89 -7.96
N ARG A 86 7.06 -11.71 -8.01
CA ARG A 86 6.96 -13.15 -7.69
C ARG A 86 6.68 -13.42 -6.20
N SER A 87 6.94 -12.43 -5.35
CA SER A 87 6.63 -12.48 -3.92
C SER A 87 5.24 -11.90 -3.61
N GLY A 88 4.40 -11.63 -4.62
CA GLY A 88 3.06 -11.06 -4.45
C GLY A 88 3.01 -9.53 -4.37
N TRP A 89 4.12 -8.82 -4.62
CA TRP A 89 4.10 -7.35 -4.61
C TRP A 89 3.52 -6.78 -5.89
N VAL A 90 2.49 -5.96 -5.74
CA VAL A 90 1.82 -5.23 -6.81
C VAL A 90 1.81 -3.76 -6.49
N THR A 91 2.07 -2.95 -7.52
CA THR A 91 2.01 -1.49 -7.46
C THR A 91 0.68 -1.06 -8.05
N ILE A 92 -0.15 -0.41 -7.24
CA ILE A 92 -1.49 0.03 -7.60
C ILE A 92 -1.48 1.55 -7.78
N PRO A 93 -1.85 2.09 -8.94
CA PRO A 93 -1.95 3.52 -9.10
C PRO A 93 -3.14 4.04 -8.28
N PRO A 94 -2.97 5.10 -7.47
CA PRO A 94 -4.08 5.77 -6.78
C PRO A 94 -5.00 6.54 -7.74
N THR A 95 -4.63 6.65 -9.03
CA THR A 95 -5.30 7.48 -10.03
C THR A 95 -6.34 6.73 -10.88
N GLY A 96 -6.93 5.65 -10.36
CA GLY A 96 -7.88 4.80 -11.09
C GLY A 96 -9.31 4.86 -10.55
N THR A 97 -10.30 5.05 -11.43
CA THR A 97 -11.74 5.00 -11.07
C THR A 97 -12.17 3.65 -10.49
N ASP A 98 -11.44 2.59 -10.81
CA ASP A 98 -11.72 1.21 -10.36
C ASP A 98 -11.19 0.92 -8.94
N VAL A 99 -10.40 1.82 -8.35
CA VAL A 99 -9.76 1.59 -7.05
C VAL A 99 -10.35 2.53 -6.00
N THR A 100 -11.24 1.99 -5.18
CA THR A 100 -11.81 2.72 -4.04
C THR A 100 -10.86 2.68 -2.84
N VAL A 101 -10.91 3.72 -1.99
CA VAL A 101 -10.17 3.76 -0.71
C VAL A 101 -10.48 2.53 0.14
N GLU A 102 -11.73 2.06 0.16
CA GLU A 102 -12.13 0.86 0.91
C GLU A 102 -11.42 -0.41 0.42
N LEU A 103 -11.29 -0.58 -0.91
CA LEU A 103 -10.57 -1.70 -1.50
C LEU A 103 -9.07 -1.63 -1.17
N LEU A 104 -8.48 -0.44 -1.24
CA LEU A 104 -7.08 -0.25 -0.84
C LEU A 104 -6.86 -0.57 0.65
N ARG A 105 -7.82 -0.23 1.52
CA ARG A 105 -7.75 -0.57 2.95
C ARG A 105 -7.76 -2.08 3.17
N ASP A 106 -8.61 -2.81 2.45
CA ASP A 106 -8.66 -4.27 2.51
C ASP A 106 -7.31 -4.89 2.08
N TRP A 107 -6.75 -4.41 0.97
CA TRP A 107 -5.43 -4.82 0.48
C TRP A 107 -4.28 -4.45 1.43
N VAL A 108 -4.36 -3.31 2.11
CA VAL A 108 -3.40 -2.90 3.14
C VAL A 108 -3.48 -3.83 4.35
N GLU A 109 -4.68 -4.20 4.78
CA GLU A 109 -4.89 -5.16 5.85
C GLU A 109 -4.33 -6.54 5.47
N GLU A 110 -4.57 -7.01 4.24
CA GLU A 110 -4.01 -8.28 3.76
C GLU A 110 -2.47 -8.25 3.76
N SER A 111 -1.89 -7.17 3.22
CA SER A 111 -0.44 -6.98 3.22
C SER A 111 0.12 -6.93 4.64
N TYR A 112 -0.59 -6.24 5.54
CA TYR A 112 -0.24 -6.19 6.95
C TYR A 112 -0.29 -7.58 7.58
N ARG A 113 -1.37 -8.34 7.42
CA ARG A 113 -1.49 -9.71 7.96
C ARG A 113 -0.41 -10.65 7.42
N THR A 114 0.01 -10.45 6.18
CA THR A 114 1.08 -11.21 5.53
C THR A 114 2.46 -10.89 6.10
N ILE A 115 2.74 -9.62 6.39
CA ILE A 115 4.07 -9.15 6.81
C ILE A 115 4.23 -9.10 8.33
N ALA A 116 3.17 -8.73 9.04
CA ALA A 116 3.13 -8.57 10.48
C ALA A 116 3.35 -9.91 11.19
N PRO A 117 4.05 -9.89 12.33
CA PRO A 117 4.19 -11.08 13.17
C PRO A 117 2.81 -11.50 13.71
N LYS A 118 2.61 -12.81 13.88
CA LYS A 118 1.38 -13.41 14.42
C LYS A 118 0.87 -12.73 15.70
N ARG A 119 1.78 -12.20 16.54
CA ARG A 119 1.44 -11.45 17.76
C ARG A 119 0.66 -10.15 17.48
N LEU A 120 1.04 -9.43 16.43
CA LEU A 120 0.39 -8.18 16.05
C LEU A 120 -0.91 -8.43 15.28
N VAL A 121 -0.94 -9.47 14.47
CA VAL A 121 -2.18 -9.94 13.82
C VAL A 121 -3.20 -10.39 14.87
N ALA A 122 -2.79 -11.16 15.88
CA ALA A 122 -3.67 -11.56 16.97
C ALA A 122 -4.19 -10.36 17.80
N ARG A 123 -3.45 -9.25 17.85
CA ARG A 123 -3.91 -8.02 18.50
C ARG A 123 -4.91 -7.26 17.63
N LEU A 124 -4.76 -7.31 16.31
CA LEU A 124 -5.73 -6.75 15.37
C LEU A 124 -7.06 -7.52 15.41
N ASP A 125 -7.02 -8.84 15.60
CA ASP A 125 -8.22 -9.69 15.71
C ASP A 125 -8.94 -9.57 17.07
N ALA A 126 -8.26 -9.00 18.07
CA ALA A 126 -8.76 -8.85 19.42
C ALA A 126 -9.36 -7.46 19.71
N ASP A 127 -9.31 -6.54 18.73
CA ASP A 127 -9.87 -5.17 18.78
C ASP A 127 -11.20 -5.14 18.01
#